data_AF-A0A2W6FTH0-F1
#
_entry.id   AF-A0A2W6FTH0-F1
#
_cell.length_a   1.000
_cell.length_b   1.000
_cell.length_c   1.000
_cell.angle_alpha   90.00
_cell.angle_beta   90.00
_cell.angle_gamma   90.00
#
_symmetry.space_group_name_H-M   'P 1'
#
loop_
_entity.id
_entity.type
_entity.pdbx_description
1 polymer ?
#
loop_
_entity_poly.entity_id
_entity_poly.type
_entity_poly.pdbx_seq_one_letter_code
_entity_poly.pdbx_strand_id
1 'polypeptide(L)'
;MDHTLVKRLRGEVGARLAEQRRLDASGGLPPMSGEDERQFARALIAQVLEDHARNEITAGRVPPNAQEEEELAAAIHAALFGVGRLQPLLDDPQVENIDIN
;
A
#
# COMPACT_ATOMS: atom_id res chain seq x y z
N MET A 1 -4.66 -9.02 12.74
CA MET A 1 -4.08 -8.05 11.79
C MET A 1 -3.46 -6.88 12.52
N ASP A 2 -2.18 -6.65 12.26
CA ASP A 2 -1.40 -5.56 12.83
C ASP A 2 -1.63 -4.24 12.07
N HIS A 3 -2.51 -3.39 12.61
CA HIS A 3 -2.87 -2.10 12.01
C HIS A 3 -1.67 -1.16 11.84
N THR A 4 -0.70 -1.22 12.76
CA THR A 4 0.56 -0.46 12.68
C THR A 4 1.39 -0.88 11.47
N LEU A 5 1.43 -2.18 11.16
CA LEU A 5 2.13 -2.70 9.98
C LEU A 5 1.43 -2.23 8.70
N VAL A 6 0.10 -2.38 8.63
CA VAL A 6 -0.70 -1.89 7.49
C VAL A 6 -0.48 -0.40 7.25
N LYS A 7 -0.50 0.45 8.29
CA LYS A 7 -0.27 1.90 8.18
C LYS A 7 1.13 2.21 7.63
N ARG A 8 2.15 1.48 8.09
CA ARG A 8 3.53 1.62 7.61
C ARG A 8 3.65 1.22 6.13
N LEU A 9 3.16 0.04 5.76
CA LEU A 9 3.23 -0.46 4.38
C LEU A 9 2.39 0.40 3.43
N ARG A 10 1.24 0.93 3.88
CA ARG A 10 0.46 1.92 3.13
C ARG A 10 1.25 3.18 2.84
N GLY A 11 1.95 3.72 3.84
CA GLY A 11 2.80 4.91 3.65
C GLY A 11 3.92 4.66 2.66
N GLU A 12 4.57 3.50 2.75
CA GLU A 12 5.59 3.01 1.82
C GLU A 12 5.08 2.91 0.37
N VAL A 13 3.87 2.37 0.17
CA VAL A 13 3.26 2.26 -1.17
C VAL A 13 2.86 3.64 -1.69
N GLY A 14 2.21 4.47 -0.87
CA GLY A 14 1.80 5.82 -1.24
C GLY A 14 2.97 6.73 -1.62
N ALA A 15 4.09 6.65 -0.89
CA ALA A 15 5.30 7.39 -1.22
C ALA A 15 5.89 6.98 -2.58
N ARG A 16 5.93 5.66 -2.88
CA ARG A 16 6.38 5.15 -4.18
C ARG A 16 5.45 5.57 -5.32
N LEU A 17 4.14 5.58 -5.08
CA LEU A 17 3.14 6.04 -6.03
C LEU A 17 3.32 7.53 -6.36
N ALA A 18 3.52 8.36 -5.34
CA ALA A 18 3.75 9.80 -5.48
C ALA A 18 5.06 10.11 -6.22
N GLU A 19 6.14 9.38 -5.90
CA GLU A 19 7.41 9.52 -6.62
C GLU A 19 7.27 9.14 -8.09
N GLN A 20 6.61 8.01 -8.40
CA GLN A 20 6.37 7.60 -9.78
C GLN A 20 5.61 8.67 -10.55
N ARG A 21 4.56 9.24 -9.96
CA ARG A 21 3.79 10.33 -10.57
C ARG A 21 4.65 11.58 -10.83
N ARG A 22 5.58 11.92 -9.94
CA ARG A 22 6.52 13.03 -10.13
C ARG A 22 7.50 12.73 -11.27
N LEU A 23 8.00 11.50 -11.37
CA LEU A 23 8.88 11.06 -12.45
C LEU A 23 8.16 11.12 -13.80
N ASP A 24 6.95 10.59 -13.91
CA ASP A 24 6.13 10.65 -15.12
C ASP A 24 5.88 12.10 -15.55
N ALA A 25 5.48 12.96 -14.60
CA ALA A 25 5.28 14.39 -14.86
C ALA A 25 6.56 15.09 -15.34
N SER A 26 7.72 14.77 -14.75
CA SER A 26 9.02 15.33 -15.16
C SER A 26 9.47 14.82 -16.53
N GLY A 27 9.08 13.60 -16.90
CA GLY A 27 9.35 12.99 -18.20
C GLY A 27 8.37 13.42 -19.30
N GLY A 28 7.35 14.23 -18.98
CA GLY A 28 6.31 14.64 -19.91
C GLY A 28 5.31 13.54 -20.26
N LEU A 29 5.25 12.46 -19.46
CA LEU A 29 4.22 11.43 -19.60
C LEU A 29 2.88 11.92 -19.02
N PRO A 30 1.75 11.52 -19.62
CA PRO A 30 0.45 11.78 -19.04
C PRO A 30 0.30 11.08 -17.68
N PRO A 31 -0.46 11.66 -16.73
CA PRO A 31 -0.73 11.00 -15.46
C PRO A 31 -1.40 9.64 -15.69
N MET A 32 -1.01 8.63 -14.91
CA MET A 32 -1.65 7.31 -14.95
C MET A 32 -3.17 7.45 -14.79
N SER A 33 -3.93 6.67 -15.56
CA SER A 33 -5.37 6.57 -15.33
C SER A 33 -5.61 5.89 -13.97
N GLY A 34 -6.75 6.14 -13.33
CA GLY A 34 -7.06 5.50 -12.04
C GLY A 34 -7.05 3.97 -12.09
N GLU A 35 -7.18 3.36 -13.27
CA GLU A 35 -7.06 1.92 -13.48
C GLU A 35 -5.60 1.44 -13.51
N ASP A 36 -4.73 2.14 -14.24
CA ASP A 36 -3.27 1.94 -14.20
C ASP A 36 -2.72 2.16 -12.80
N GLU A 37 -3.19 3.19 -12.09
CA GLU A 37 -2.78 3.50 -10.72
C GLU A 37 -3.13 2.34 -9.77
N ARG A 38 -4.33 1.75 -9.90
CA ARG A 38 -4.73 0.56 -9.12
C ARG A 38 -3.88 -0.66 -9.44
N GLN A 39 -3.58 -0.91 -10.71
CA GLN A 39 -2.72 -2.02 -11.12
C GLN A 39 -1.29 -1.84 -10.62
N PHE A 40 -0.75 -0.63 -10.74
CA PHE A 40 0.57 -0.29 -10.26
C PHE A 40 0.66 -0.38 -8.74
N ALA A 41 -0.34 0.13 -8.02
CA ALA A 41 -0.44 -0.02 -6.57
C ALA A 41 -0.51 -1.48 -6.14
N ARG A 42 -1.25 -2.34 -6.85
CA ARG A 42 -1.29 -3.79 -6.58
C ARG A 42 0.10 -4.42 -6.70
N ALA A 43 0.86 -4.05 -7.75
CA ALA A 43 2.23 -4.51 -7.93
C ALA A 43 3.16 -4.00 -6.81
N LEU A 44 3.04 -2.73 -6.43
CA LEU A 44 3.80 -2.15 -5.31
C LEU A 44 3.49 -2.82 -3.98
N ILE A 45 2.23 -3.12 -3.70
CA ILE A 45 1.82 -3.83 -2.48
C ILE A 45 2.49 -5.20 -2.41
N ALA A 46 2.48 -5.97 -3.51
CA ALA A 46 3.14 -7.27 -3.56
C ALA A 46 4.65 -7.15 -3.31
N GLN A 47 5.31 -6.16 -3.91
CA GLN A 47 6.74 -5.89 -3.70
C GLN A 47 7.08 -5.51 -2.25
N VAL A 48 6.26 -4.67 -1.63
CA VAL A 48 6.44 -4.22 -0.25
C VAL A 48 6.21 -5.36 0.74
N LEU A 49 5.26 -6.26 0.46
CA LEU A 49 5.03 -7.47 1.26
C LEU A 49 6.19 -8.46 1.13
N GLU A 50 6.71 -8.66 -0.08
CA GLU A 50 7.86 -9.53 -0.31
C GLU A 50 9.12 -9.01 0.41
N ASP A 51 9.37 -7.69 0.36
CA ASP A 51 10.45 -7.05 1.11
C ASP A 51 10.26 -7.22 2.62
N HIS A 52 9.03 -7.07 3.12
CA HIS A 52 8.71 -7.31 4.52
C HIS A 52 8.98 -8.77 4.93
N ALA A 53 8.49 -9.75 4.16
CA ALA A 53 8.73 -11.16 4.42
C ALA A 53 10.23 -11.49 4.42
N ARG A 54 10.99 -10.92 3.47
CA ARG A 54 12.45 -11.07 3.40
C ARG A 54 13.16 -10.45 4.60
N ASN A 55 12.69 -9.29 5.08
CA ASN A 55 13.21 -8.66 6.29
C ASN A 55 12.92 -9.51 7.54
N GLU A 56 11.73 -10.09 7.66
CA GLU A 56 11.40 -10.99 8.77
C GLU A 56 12.30 -12.24 8.77
N ILE A 57 12.52 -12.85 7.60
CA ILE A 57 13.46 -13.98 7.44
C ILE A 57 14.88 -13.58 7.86
N THR A 58 15.35 -12.42 7.41
CA THR A 58 16.70 -11.91 7.74
C THR A 58 16.84 -11.58 9.23
N ALA A 59 15.76 -11.13 9.88
CA ALA A 59 15.67 -10.90 11.31
C ALA A 59 15.51 -12.18 12.14
N GLY A 60 15.47 -13.37 11.51
CA GLY A 60 15.30 -14.66 12.18
C GLY A 60 13.87 -14.91 12.66
N ARG A 61 12.89 -14.17 12.14
CA ARG A 61 11.46 -14.33 12.43
C ARG A 61 10.80 -15.19 11.35
N VAL A 62 9.63 -15.73 11.69
CA VAL A 62 8.82 -16.50 10.75
C VAL A 62 8.12 -15.50 9.82
N PRO A 63 8.28 -15.61 8.48
CA PRO A 63 7.57 -14.75 7.56
C PRO A 63 6.05 -14.96 7.68
N PRO A 64 5.24 -13.95 7.30
CA PRO A 64 3.79 -14.11 7.22
C PRO A 64 3.44 -15.29 6.30
N ASN A 65 2.34 -15.97 6.63
CA ASN A 65 1.82 -17.03 5.77
C ASN A 65 1.03 -16.42 4.60
N ALA A 66 0.73 -17.23 3.58
CA ALA A 66 0.02 -16.76 2.39
C ALA A 66 -1.33 -16.08 2.70
N GLN A 67 -2.07 -16.56 3.73
CA GLN A 67 -3.33 -15.91 4.12
C GLN A 67 -3.10 -14.53 4.73
N GLU A 68 -2.14 -14.41 5.64
CA GLU A 68 -1.77 -13.13 6.26
C GLU A 68 -1.27 -12.12 5.22
N GLU A 69 -0.48 -12.58 4.22
CA GLU A 69 -0.03 -11.75 3.11
C GLU A 69 -1.20 -11.24 2.25
N GLU A 70 -2.15 -12.11 1.91
CA GLU A 70 -3.36 -11.74 1.17
C GLU A 70 -4.23 -10.74 1.97
N GLU A 71 -4.39 -10.96 3.26
CA GLU A 71 -5.12 -10.09 4.16
C GLU A 71 -4.46 -8.71 4.31
N LEU A 72 -3.13 -8.67 4.47
CA LEU A 72 -2.33 -7.44 4.45
C LEU A 72 -2.48 -6.72 3.11
N ALA A 73 -2.38 -7.44 1.98
CA ALA A 73 -2.51 -6.86 0.65
C ALA A 73 -3.89 -6.22 0.44
N ALA A 74 -4.95 -6.93 0.83
CA ALA A 74 -6.32 -6.44 0.75
C ALA A 74 -6.53 -5.21 1.65
N ALA A 75 -6.00 -5.23 2.88
CA ALA A 75 -6.09 -4.12 3.82
C ALA A 75 -5.36 -2.87 3.31
N ILE A 76 -4.15 -3.01 2.78
CA ILE A 76 -3.39 -1.89 2.21
C ILE A 76 -4.10 -1.32 0.98
N HIS A 77 -4.57 -2.19 0.08
CA HIS A 77 -5.30 -1.78 -1.11
C HIS A 77 -6.60 -1.04 -0.75
N ALA A 78 -7.37 -1.55 0.21
CA ALA A 78 -8.56 -0.89 0.73
C ALA A 78 -8.21 0.44 1.43
N ALA A 79 -7.10 0.53 2.15
CA ALA A 79 -6.68 1.77 2.79
C ALA A 79 -6.18 2.85 1.81
N LEU A 80 -5.76 2.45 0.60
CA LEU A 80 -5.35 3.37 -0.48
C LEU A 80 -6.53 3.84 -1.34
N PHE A 81 -7.45 2.93 -1.71
CA PHE A 81 -8.53 3.21 -2.67
C PHE A 81 -9.94 3.18 -2.08
N GLY A 82 -10.08 2.78 -0.82
CA GLY A 82 -11.38 2.51 -0.19
C GLY A 82 -12.07 3.76 0.32
N VAL A 83 -13.02 4.27 -0.47
CA VAL A 83 -14.19 5.01 0.01
C VAL A 83 -15.42 4.10 -0.06
N GLY A 84 -15.98 3.67 1.09
CA GLY A 84 -17.42 3.51 1.21
C GLY A 84 -18.08 2.17 1.62
N ARG A 85 -17.45 0.98 1.68
CA ARG A 85 -18.21 -0.25 2.04
C ARG A 85 -17.50 -1.34 2.85
N LEU A 86 -16.74 -0.98 3.89
CA LEU A 86 -16.46 -1.93 4.99
C LEU A 86 -16.29 -1.19 6.33
N GLN A 87 -17.36 -0.51 6.79
CA GLN A 87 -17.52 -0.23 8.23
C GLN A 87 -17.86 -1.59 8.88
N PRO A 88 -16.99 -2.25 9.69
CA PRO A 88 -16.39 -1.68 10.90
C PRO A 88 -15.01 -2.30 11.30
N LEU A 89 -13.93 -2.02 10.56
CA LEU A 89 -12.55 -2.31 11.04
C LEU A 89 -11.62 -1.08 10.98
N LEU A 90 -12.19 0.10 10.71
CA LEU A 90 -11.53 1.39 10.80
C LEU A 90 -12.07 2.16 12.01
N ASP A 91 -11.79 1.66 13.21
CA ASP A 91 -11.76 2.52 14.41
C ASP A 91 -10.39 3.18 14.46
N ASP A 92 -10.10 4.05 13.48
CA ASP A 92 -9.01 5.02 13.62
C ASP A 92 -9.29 6.23 12.73
N PRO A 93 -9.62 7.40 13.31
CA PRO A 93 -9.96 8.62 12.56
C PRO A 93 -8.73 9.33 11.93
N GLN A 94 -7.62 8.62 11.73
CA GLN A 94 -6.38 9.17 11.18
C GLN A 94 -6.23 8.91 9.66
N VAL A 95 -7.31 8.58 8.95
CA VAL A 95 -7.32 8.54 7.48
C VAL A 95 -7.37 9.98 6.94
N GLU A 96 -6.30 10.71 7.21
CA GLU A 96 -6.00 11.94 6.50
C GLU A 96 -5.77 11.55 5.04
N ASN A 97 -6.61 12.11 4.18
CA ASN A 97 -6.45 12.07 2.73
C ASN A 97 -4.98 12.41 2.44
N ILE A 98 -4.29 11.58 1.67
CA ILE A 98 -2.96 11.95 1.17
C ILE A 98 -3.21 13.10 0.18
N ASP A 99 -3.31 14.33 0.70
CA ASP A 99 -3.28 15.55 -0.08
C ASP A 99 -1.83 15.74 -0.52
N ILE A 100 -1.60 15.51 -1.80
CA ILE A 100 -0.32 15.67 -2.47
C ILE A 100 -0.10 17.18 -2.62
N ASN A 101 0.82 17.77 -1.83
CA ASN A 101 1.34 19.13 -2.08
C ASN A 101 2.70 19.08 -2.78
#